data_AF-A0A9X3GU29-F1
#
_entry.id   AF-A0A9X3GU29-F1
#
_cell.length_a   1.000
_cell.length_b   1.000
_cell.length_c   1.000
_cell.angle_alpha   90.00
_cell.angle_beta   90.00
_cell.angle_gamma   90.00
#
_symmetry.space_group_name_H-M   'P 1'
#
loop_
_entity.id
_entity.type
_entity.pdbx_description
1 polymer ?
#
loop_
_entity_poly.entity_id
_entity_poly.type
_entity_poly.pdbx_seq_one_letter_code
_entity_poly.pdbx_strand_id
1 'polypeptide(L)'
;MLSTPNGWFFWAALSAGFAALTAIFAKIGIQGMDSDFATLIRTVIIVFVLGAFVWVAGKWTDPRTLSGRSLLFLSLSALATGASWVCYFRALQMGDASKVAPVDKFSLVLVAIFAFTFLGERPSAREWSGIAMVASGVLLLAFQR
;
A
#
# COMPACT_ATOMS: atom_id res chain seq x y z
N MET A 1 22.53 -0.16 17.87
CA MET A 1 21.90 0.54 19.01
C MET A 1 21.01 1.62 18.42
N LEU A 2 19.74 1.38 18.05
CA LEU A 2 18.57 1.13 18.91
C LEU A 2 17.61 0.15 18.22
N SER A 3 17.58 -1.10 18.66
CA SER A 3 16.51 -2.05 18.33
C SER A 3 15.50 -2.00 19.47
N THR A 4 14.76 -0.90 19.60
CA THR A 4 13.64 -0.86 20.54
C THR A 4 12.51 -1.75 19.98
N PRO A 5 11.94 -2.66 20.78
CA PRO A 5 10.83 -3.54 20.36
C PRO A 5 9.59 -2.79 19.82
N ASN A 6 9.52 -1.46 20.01
CA ASN A 6 8.46 -0.56 19.54
C ASN A 6 8.81 0.29 18.31
N GLY A 7 10.01 0.14 17.71
CA GLY A 7 10.41 0.93 16.54
C GLY A 7 9.53 0.67 15.30
N TRP A 8 9.11 -0.59 15.10
CA TRP A 8 8.23 -0.96 13.98
C TRP A 8 6.88 -0.24 14.05
N PHE A 9 6.32 -0.07 15.26
CA PHE A 9 5.03 0.58 15.45
C PHE A 9 5.13 2.07 15.10
N PHE A 10 6.24 2.72 15.47
CA PHE A 10 6.49 4.11 15.08
C PHE A 10 6.53 4.27 13.54
N TRP A 11 7.27 3.41 12.84
CA TRP A 11 7.32 3.43 11.37
C TRP A 11 5.97 3.10 10.73
N ALA A 12 5.20 2.17 11.31
CA ALA A 12 3.86 1.82 10.85
C ALA A 12 2.86 2.97 11.05
N ALA A 13 2.91 3.65 12.18
CA ALA A 13 2.08 4.84 12.46
C ALA A 13 2.41 5.98 11.51
N LEU A 14 3.70 6.22 11.26
CA LEU A 14 4.16 7.21 10.28
C LEU A 14 3.69 6.85 8.86
N SER A 15 3.77 5.57 8.48
CA SER A 15 3.25 5.05 7.20
C SER A 15 1.74 5.26 7.08
N ALA A 16 0.97 5.00 8.14
CA ALA A 16 -0.48 5.24 8.16
C ALA A 16 -0.81 6.73 7.95
N GLY A 17 -0.06 7.63 8.59
CA GLY A 17 -0.19 9.08 8.38
C GLY A 17 0.10 9.49 6.94
N PHE A 18 1.19 9.00 6.35
CA PHE A 18 1.51 9.27 4.94
C PHE A 18 0.50 8.66 3.97
N ALA A 19 -0.05 7.49 4.27
CA ALA A 19 -1.10 6.88 3.47
C ALA A 19 -2.38 7.72 3.49
N ALA A 20 -2.77 8.28 4.64
CA ALA A 20 -3.91 9.19 4.75
C ALA A 20 -3.69 10.47 3.93
N LEU A 21 -2.53 11.13 4.06
CA LEU A 21 -2.18 12.31 3.26
C LEU A 21 -2.17 11.99 1.75
N THR A 22 -1.62 10.84 1.38
CA THR A 22 -1.61 10.36 -0.01
C THR A 22 -3.03 10.26 -0.57
N ALA A 23 -3.98 9.69 0.20
CA ALA A 23 -5.36 9.55 -0.25
C ALA A 23 -6.02 10.92 -0.48
N ILE A 24 -5.81 11.89 0.41
CA ILE A 24 -6.36 13.25 0.29
C ILE A 24 -5.74 13.99 -0.89
N PHE A 25 -4.41 14.03 -0.98
CA PHE A 25 -3.71 14.71 -2.09
C PHE A 25 -4.02 14.06 -3.43
N ALA A 26 -4.14 12.73 -3.50
CA ALA A 26 -4.55 12.06 -4.72
C ALA A 26 -5.98 12.44 -5.10
N LYS A 27 -6.94 12.45 -4.17
CA LYS A 27 -8.31 12.85 -4.47
C LYS A 27 -8.41 14.31 -4.95
N ILE A 28 -7.56 15.20 -4.44
CA ILE A 28 -7.50 16.59 -4.93
C ILE A 28 -6.80 16.64 -6.30
N GLY A 29 -5.67 15.95 -6.47
CA GLY A 29 -4.85 15.99 -7.68
C GLY A 29 -5.46 15.33 -8.92
N ILE A 30 -6.34 14.34 -8.74
CA ILE A 30 -7.08 13.71 -9.86
C ILE A 30 -8.32 14.50 -10.30
N GLN A 31 -8.68 15.58 -9.59
CA GLN A 31 -9.81 16.42 -10.01
C GLN A 31 -9.41 17.24 -11.25
N GLY A 32 -10.13 17.02 -12.34
CA GLY A 32 -9.91 17.74 -13.60
C GLY A 32 -8.90 17.10 -14.56
N MET A 33 -8.41 15.89 -14.28
CA MET A 33 -7.60 15.10 -15.22
C MET A 33 -7.89 13.61 -15.10
N ASP A 34 -7.45 12.83 -16.09
CA ASP A 34 -7.57 11.38 -16.07
C ASP A 34 -6.75 10.75 -14.92
N SER A 35 -7.31 9.74 -14.24
CA SER A 35 -6.66 9.10 -13.09
C SER A 35 -5.37 8.37 -13.46
N ASP A 36 -5.28 7.82 -14.67
CA ASP A 36 -4.11 7.08 -15.11
C ASP A 36 -2.96 8.05 -15.40
N PHE A 37 -3.29 9.22 -15.97
CA PHE A 37 -2.32 10.30 -16.17
C PHE A 37 -1.79 10.87 -14.86
N ALA A 38 -2.67 11.13 -13.88
CA ALA A 38 -2.26 11.58 -12.56
C ALA A 38 -1.37 10.54 -11.84
N THR A 39 -1.69 9.25 -12.00
CA THR A 39 -0.90 8.14 -11.45
C THR A 39 0.49 8.07 -12.10
N LEU A 40 0.57 8.30 -13.42
CA LEU A 40 1.85 8.36 -14.13
C LEU A 40 2.74 9.48 -13.58
N ILE A 41 2.21 10.70 -13.44
CA ILE A 41 2.95 11.84 -12.86
C ILE A 41 3.47 11.49 -11.47
N ARG A 42 2.59 10.92 -10.61
CA ARG A 42 2.97 10.50 -9.26
C ARG A 42 4.12 9.48 -9.28
N THR A 43 4.08 8.52 -10.20
CA THR A 43 5.10 7.47 -10.31
C THR A 43 6.45 8.05 -10.73
N VAL A 44 6.46 9.00 -11.66
CA VAL A 44 7.68 9.71 -12.07
C VAL A 44 8.29 10.46 -10.88
N ILE A 45 7.49 11.21 -10.13
CA ILE A 45 7.96 11.93 -8.93
C ILE A 45 8.55 10.94 -7.90
N ILE A 46 7.88 9.82 -7.64
CA ILE A 46 8.36 8.78 -6.73
C ILE A 46 9.71 8.21 -7.19
N VAL A 47 9.88 7.94 -8.48
CA VAL A 47 11.15 7.45 -9.04
C VAL A 47 12.29 8.44 -8.79
N PHE A 48 12.06 9.74 -9.01
CA PHE A 48 13.08 10.76 -8.74
C PHE A 48 13.43 10.84 -7.24
N VAL A 49 12.43 10.88 -6.36
CA VAL A 49 12.65 10.98 -4.91
C VAL A 49 13.36 9.73 -4.36
N LEU A 50 12.89 8.53 -4.72
CA LEU A 50 13.53 7.28 -4.30
C LEU A 50 14.92 7.13 -4.90
N GLY A 51 15.11 7.50 -6.16
CA GLY A 51 16.43 7.48 -6.82
C GLY A 51 17.43 8.38 -6.11
N ALA A 52 17.05 9.62 -5.81
CA ALA A 52 17.87 10.55 -5.05
C ALA A 52 18.22 10.01 -3.65
N PHE A 53 17.24 9.42 -2.96
CA PHE A 53 17.46 8.83 -1.63
C PHE A 53 18.45 7.66 -1.68
N VAL A 54 18.29 6.72 -2.62
CA VAL A 54 19.21 5.58 -2.79
C VAL A 54 20.62 6.05 -3.12
N TRP A 55 20.73 7.06 -3.97
CA TRP A 55 22.01 7.68 -4.34
C TRP A 55 22.70 8.30 -3.14
N VAL A 56 22.01 9.20 -2.41
CA VAL A 56 22.57 9.90 -1.24
C VAL A 56 22.91 8.92 -0.11
N ALA A 57 22.12 7.86 0.07
CA ALA A 57 22.37 6.83 1.06
C ALA A 57 23.51 5.86 0.67
N GLY A 58 24.06 5.95 -0.54
CA GLY A 58 25.09 5.04 -1.04
C GLY A 58 24.62 3.58 -1.18
N LYS A 59 23.31 3.36 -1.31
CA LYS A 59 22.69 2.02 -1.34
C LYS A 59 22.49 1.48 -2.76
N TRP A 60 23.12 2.12 -3.75
CA TRP A 60 23.02 1.68 -5.13
C TRP A 60 23.63 0.29 -5.29
N THR A 61 22.82 -0.64 -5.78
CA THR A 61 23.24 -2.03 -6.03
C THR A 61 23.12 -2.30 -7.51
N ASP A 62 24.10 -2.97 -8.11
CA ASP A 62 24.04 -3.33 -9.53
C ASP A 62 22.89 -4.34 -9.75
N PRO A 63 21.89 -4.03 -10.60
CA PRO A 63 20.77 -4.93 -10.87
C PRO A 63 21.19 -6.31 -11.36
N ARG A 64 22.38 -6.45 -11.96
CA ARG A 64 22.93 -7.73 -12.45
C ARG A 64 23.37 -8.67 -11.33
N THR A 65 23.57 -8.15 -10.12
CA THR A 65 23.93 -8.96 -8.94
C THR A 65 22.69 -9.56 -8.26
N LEU A 66 21.49 -9.12 -8.63
CA LEU A 66 20.24 -9.63 -8.09
C LEU A 66 19.92 -11.01 -8.67
N SER A 67 19.45 -11.91 -7.82
CA SER A 67 19.01 -13.23 -8.29
C SER A 67 17.81 -13.08 -9.25
N GLY A 68 17.76 -13.92 -10.30
CA GLY A 68 16.63 -13.90 -11.25
C GLY A 68 15.27 -14.13 -10.58
N ARG A 69 15.24 -14.90 -9.48
CA ARG A 69 14.04 -15.08 -8.65
C ARG A 69 13.63 -13.79 -7.95
N SER A 70 14.59 -13.07 -7.36
CA SER A 70 14.31 -11.76 -6.74
C SER A 70 13.74 -10.78 -7.76
N LEU A 71 14.35 -10.68 -8.94
CA LEU A 71 13.85 -9.82 -10.02
C LEU A 71 12.42 -10.20 -10.43
N LEU A 72 12.13 -11.49 -10.61
CA LEU A 72 10.78 -11.95 -10.95
C LEU A 72 9.74 -11.52 -9.90
N PHE A 73 10.00 -11.76 -8.61
CA PHE A 73 9.07 -11.40 -7.54
C PHE A 73 8.94 -9.87 -7.37
N LEU A 74 10.03 -9.10 -7.55
CA LEU A 74 9.96 -7.64 -7.55
C LEU A 74 9.15 -7.12 -8.73
N SER A 75 9.32 -7.68 -9.93
CA SER A 75 8.54 -7.31 -11.12
C SER A 75 7.06 -7.63 -10.93
N LEU A 76 6.73 -8.82 -10.44
CA LEU A 76 5.34 -9.19 -10.12
C LEU A 76 4.73 -8.26 -9.06
N SER A 77 5.49 -7.92 -8.02
CA SER A 77 5.06 -6.97 -6.99
C SER A 77 4.85 -5.56 -7.55
N ALA A 78 5.71 -5.10 -8.46
CA ALA A 78 5.57 -3.80 -9.11
C ALA A 78 4.33 -3.76 -10.01
N LEU A 79 4.07 -4.83 -10.78
CA LEU A 79 2.86 -4.96 -11.59
C LEU A 79 1.59 -4.97 -10.72
N ALA A 80 1.59 -5.73 -9.61
CA ALA A 80 0.48 -5.77 -8.67
C ALA A 80 0.22 -4.40 -8.03
N THR A 81 1.28 -3.68 -7.65
CA THR A 81 1.18 -2.32 -7.11
C THR A 81 0.60 -1.35 -8.14
N GLY A 82 1.09 -1.41 -9.39
CA GLY A 82 0.59 -0.57 -10.47
C GLY A 82 -0.90 -0.81 -10.77
N ALA A 83 -1.31 -2.07 -10.89
CA ALA A 83 -2.71 -2.44 -11.07
C ALA A 83 -3.59 -1.98 -9.90
N SER A 84 -3.12 -2.16 -8.66
CA SER A 84 -3.79 -1.67 -7.45
C SER A 84 -3.99 -0.16 -7.48
N TRP A 85 -2.97 0.62 -7.85
CA TRP A 85 -3.10 2.09 -7.95
C TRP A 85 -4.09 2.52 -9.01
N VAL A 86 -4.08 1.92 -10.19
CA VAL A 86 -5.04 2.23 -11.26
C VAL A 86 -6.47 2.00 -10.74
N CYS A 87 -6.75 0.85 -10.13
CA CYS A 87 -8.06 0.56 -9.55
C CYS A 87 -8.43 1.53 -8.42
N TYR A 88 -7.50 1.81 -7.50
CA TYR A 88 -7.72 2.67 -6.33
C TYR A 88 -7.98 4.13 -6.72
N PHE A 89 -7.17 4.71 -7.61
CA PHE A 89 -7.34 6.10 -8.04
C PHE A 89 -8.59 6.29 -8.88
N ARG A 90 -8.92 5.31 -9.73
CA ARG A 90 -10.19 5.32 -10.46
C ARG A 90 -11.38 5.26 -9.49
N ALA A 91 -11.31 4.43 -8.45
CA ALA A 91 -12.33 4.41 -7.40
C ALA A 91 -12.43 5.74 -6.63
N LEU A 92 -11.30 6.37 -6.29
CA LEU A 92 -11.26 7.69 -5.64
C LEU A 92 -11.83 8.81 -6.52
N GLN A 93 -11.73 8.68 -7.84
CA GLN A 93 -12.30 9.65 -8.77
C GLN A 93 -13.83 9.55 -8.82
N MET A 94 -14.37 8.34 -8.71
CA MET A 94 -15.81 8.08 -8.76
C MET A 94 -16.52 8.21 -7.39
N GLY A 95 -15.80 8.00 -6.29
CA GLY A 95 -16.38 7.90 -4.95
C GLY A 95 -15.67 8.73 -3.88
N ASP A 96 -16.20 8.72 -2.67
CA ASP A 96 -15.61 9.44 -1.54
C ASP A 96 -14.40 8.75 -0.94
N ALA A 97 -13.37 9.53 -0.59
CA ALA A 97 -12.18 9.01 0.07
C ALA A 97 -12.54 8.31 1.40
N SER A 98 -13.58 8.78 2.09
CA SER A 98 -14.13 8.14 3.29
C SER A 98 -14.75 6.76 3.06
N LYS A 99 -15.17 6.45 1.82
CA LYS A 99 -15.72 5.13 1.44
C LYS A 99 -14.67 4.24 0.79
N VAL A 100 -13.85 4.81 -0.09
CA VAL A 100 -12.82 4.09 -0.85
C VAL A 100 -11.64 3.67 0.03
N ALA A 101 -11.18 4.54 0.94
CA ALA A 101 -10.03 4.24 1.79
C ALA A 101 -10.28 3.06 2.75
N PRO A 102 -11.44 2.92 3.42
CA PRO A 102 -11.74 1.72 4.20
C PRO A 102 -11.75 0.44 3.35
N VAL A 103 -12.36 0.48 2.16
CA VAL A 103 -12.41 -0.68 1.26
C VAL A 103 -11.01 -1.11 0.82
N ASP A 104 -10.11 -0.17 0.55
CA ASP A 104 -8.69 -0.48 0.29
C ASP A 104 -8.03 -1.21 1.47
N LYS A 105 -8.38 -0.84 2.72
CA LYS A 105 -7.85 -1.51 3.92
C LYS A 105 -8.43 -2.91 4.15
N PHE A 106 -9.50 -3.30 3.45
CA PHE A 106 -9.94 -4.69 3.39
C PHE A 106 -8.86 -5.63 2.82
N SER A 107 -7.91 -5.10 2.06
CA SER A 107 -6.72 -5.84 1.62
C SER A 107 -5.99 -6.54 2.77
N LEU A 108 -6.04 -6.02 4.01
CA LEU A 108 -5.49 -6.69 5.19
C LEU A 108 -6.13 -8.07 5.44
N VAL A 109 -7.44 -8.18 5.22
CA VAL A 109 -8.17 -9.46 5.36
C VAL A 109 -7.70 -10.43 4.29
N LEU A 110 -7.57 -9.97 3.04
CA LEU A 110 -7.07 -10.78 1.92
C LEU A 110 -5.61 -11.21 2.15
N VAL A 111 -4.76 -10.32 2.67
CA VAL A 111 -3.37 -10.64 3.02
C VAL A 111 -3.33 -11.71 4.11
N ALA A 112 -4.16 -11.62 5.16
CA ALA A 112 -4.22 -12.65 6.19
C ALA A 112 -4.66 -14.02 5.62
N ILE A 113 -5.64 -14.03 4.70
CA ILE A 113 -6.07 -15.24 4.00
C ILE A 113 -4.94 -15.80 3.15
N PHE A 114 -4.26 -14.98 2.35
CA PHE A 114 -3.15 -15.41 1.50
C PHE A 114 -1.93 -15.86 2.30
N ALA A 115 -1.62 -15.20 3.42
CA ALA A 115 -0.56 -15.61 4.33
C ALA A 115 -0.87 -16.98 4.95
N PHE A 116 -2.13 -17.21 5.33
CA PHE A 116 -2.59 -18.51 5.79
C PHE A 116 -2.51 -19.60 4.72
N THR A 117 -2.95 -19.32 3.49
CA THR A 117 -3.01 -20.33 2.42
C THR A 117 -1.67 -20.60 1.74
N PHE A 118 -0.84 -19.57 1.52
CA PHE A 118 0.39 -19.66 0.72
C PHE A 118 1.67 -19.61 1.55
N LEU A 119 1.70 -18.86 2.65
CA LEU A 119 2.88 -18.76 3.51
C LEU A 119 2.82 -19.74 4.70
N GLY A 120 1.65 -20.33 4.97
CA GLY A 120 1.45 -21.26 6.08
C GLY A 120 1.45 -20.58 7.45
N GLU A 121 1.35 -19.25 7.49
CA GLU A 121 1.19 -18.51 8.73
C GLU A 121 -0.14 -18.92 9.38
N ARG A 122 -0.13 -19.23 10.69
CA ARG A 122 -1.34 -19.66 11.41
C ARG A 122 -1.72 -18.58 12.42
N PRO A 123 -2.56 -17.60 12.03
CA PRO A 123 -3.04 -16.60 12.97
C PRO A 123 -3.78 -17.28 14.11
N SER A 124 -3.48 -16.85 15.33
CA SER A 124 -4.20 -17.23 16.54
C SER A 124 -5.67 -16.80 16.48
N ALA A 125 -6.51 -17.39 17.33
CA ALA A 125 -7.92 -17.00 17.44
C ALA A 125 -8.10 -15.51 17.77
N ARG A 126 -7.16 -14.92 18.52
CA ARG A 126 -7.15 -13.49 18.85
C ARG A 126 -6.89 -12.64 17.61
N GLU A 127 -5.94 -13.02 16.77
CA GLU A 127 -5.63 -12.31 15.51
C GLU A 127 -6.80 -12.39 14.54
N TRP A 128 -7.43 -13.57 14.39
CA TRP A 128 -8.66 -13.72 13.61
C TRP A 128 -9.80 -12.83 14.10
N SER A 129 -9.98 -12.71 15.41
CA SER A 129 -10.99 -11.80 15.98
C SER A 129 -10.71 -10.33 15.64
N GLY A 130 -9.43 -9.92 15.67
CA GLY A 130 -9.02 -8.57 15.29
C GLY A 130 -9.24 -8.29 13.79
N ILE A 131 -8.88 -9.25 12.94
CA ILE A 131 -9.13 -9.17 11.49
C ILE A 131 -10.63 -9.08 11.21
N ALA A 132 -11.46 -9.86 11.90
CA ALA A 132 -12.91 -9.81 11.76
C ALA A 132 -13.50 -8.46 12.21
N MET A 133 -12.97 -7.85 13.27
CA MET A 133 -13.39 -6.50 13.70
C MET A 133 -13.01 -5.44 12.67
N VAL A 134 -11.81 -5.51 12.09
CA VAL A 134 -11.38 -4.60 11.01
C VAL A 134 -12.28 -4.78 9.78
N ALA A 135 -12.53 -6.02 9.37
CA ALA A 135 -13.43 -6.35 8.26
C ALA A 135 -14.83 -5.77 8.48
N SER A 136 -15.39 -5.98 9.67
CA SER A 136 -16.71 -5.48 10.03
C SER A 136 -16.77 -3.94 10.03
N GLY A 137 -15.74 -3.28 10.57
CA GLY A 137 -15.63 -1.81 10.55
C GLY A 137 -15.54 -1.25 9.13
N VAL A 138 -14.79 -1.90 8.24
CA VAL A 138 -14.71 -1.52 6.83
C VAL A 138 -16.06 -1.67 6.14
N LEU A 139 -16.77 -2.78 6.35
CA LEU A 139 -18.09 -3.00 5.76
C LEU A 139 -19.11 -1.97 6.25
N LEU A 140 -19.10 -1.63 7.54
CA LEU A 140 -19.96 -0.58 8.10
C LEU A 140 -19.75 0.78 7.41
N LEU A 141 -18.50 1.19 7.22
CA LEU A 141 -18.15 2.45 6.54
C LEU A 141 -18.47 2.42 5.05
N ALA A 142 -18.29 1.26 4.40
CA ALA A 142 -18.60 1.09 2.99
C ALA A 142 -20.11 1.11 2.69
N PHE A 143 -20.93 0.57 3.60
CA PHE A 143 -22.39 0.50 3.45
C PHE A 143 -23.15 1.70 4.02
N GLN A 144 -22.49 2.58 4.78
CA GLN A 144 -23.12 3.84 5.19
C GLN A 144 -23.35 4.72 3.95
N ARG A 145 -24.64 4.97 3.66
CA ARG A 145 -25.11 5.79 2.53
C ARG A 145 -24.63 7.23 2.65
#